data_AF-A0A7Z3CCY5-F1
#
_entry.id   AF-A0A7Z3CCY5-F1
#
_cell.length_a   1.000
_cell.length_b   1.000
_cell.length_c   1.000
_cell.angle_alpha   90.00
_cell.angle_beta   90.00
_cell.angle_gamma   90.00
#
_symmetry.space_group_name_H-M   'P 1'
#
loop_
_entity.id
_entity.type
_entity.pdbx_description
1 polymer ?
#
loop_
_entity_poly.entity_id
_entity_poly.type
_entity_poly.pdbx_seq_one_letter_code
_entity_poly.pdbx_strand_id
1 'polypeptide(L)'
;MQAQSWDPAGRLQEQLLGSHDGKSTLLKCQYQYDAVGQLTDIHDTRRGHLAYRYEPVGRLLQATSRLGVETFAFDPAGNLHKKILEYKDANGGKNRL
;
A
#
# COMPACT_ATOMS: atom_id res chain seq x y z
N MET A 1 -3.72 -12.97 -19.52
CA MET A 1 -4.48 -13.77 -18.52
C MET A 1 -4.50 -13.02 -17.18
N GLN A 2 -5.54 -13.14 -16.37
CA GLN A 2 -5.56 -12.61 -14.99
C GLN A 2 -5.98 -13.72 -14.02
N ALA A 3 -5.35 -13.77 -12.85
CA ALA A 3 -5.68 -14.71 -11.76
C ALA A 3 -5.69 -13.98 -10.41
N GLN A 4 -6.55 -14.44 -9.50
CA GLN A 4 -6.72 -13.89 -8.16
C GLN A 4 -6.86 -15.04 -7.15
N SER A 5 -6.40 -14.80 -5.94
CA SER A 5 -6.63 -15.69 -4.79
C SER A 5 -7.04 -14.86 -3.59
N TRP A 6 -7.86 -15.45 -2.72
CA TRP A 6 -8.41 -14.81 -1.54
C TRP A 6 -8.01 -15.60 -0.30
N ASP A 7 -7.88 -14.90 0.82
CA ASP A 7 -7.73 -15.53 2.12
C ASP A 7 -9.08 -16.14 2.60
N PRO A 8 -9.10 -16.90 3.71
CA PRO A 8 -10.33 -17.49 4.24
C PRO A 8 -11.40 -16.46 4.67
N ALA A 9 -11.02 -15.21 4.91
CA ALA A 9 -11.94 -14.12 5.21
C ALA A 9 -12.52 -13.45 3.93
N GLY A 10 -12.17 -13.96 2.75
CA GLY A 10 -12.63 -13.46 1.45
C GLY A 10 -11.90 -12.20 0.98
N ARG A 11 -10.77 -11.84 1.58
CA ARG A 11 -9.96 -10.68 1.19
C ARG A 11 -8.94 -11.09 0.15
N LEU A 12 -8.65 -10.21 -0.82
CA LEU A 12 -7.71 -10.50 -1.90
C LEU A 12 -6.30 -10.72 -1.34
N GLN A 13 -5.72 -11.91 -1.50
CA GLN A 13 -4.38 -12.25 -1.01
C GLN A 13 -3.31 -12.09 -2.09
N GLU A 14 -3.64 -12.44 -3.34
CA GLU A 14 -2.72 -12.32 -4.46
C GLU A 14 -3.46 -12.02 -5.75
N GLN A 15 -2.85 -11.19 -6.60
CA GLN A 15 -3.27 -10.95 -7.97
C GLN A 15 -2.09 -11.14 -8.92
N LEU A 16 -2.33 -11.86 -10.01
CA LEU A 16 -1.39 -12.07 -11.11
C LEU A 16 -1.97 -11.56 -12.42
N LEU A 17 -1.17 -10.81 -13.18
CA LEU A 17 -1.46 -10.46 -14.57
C LEU A 17 -0.40 -11.07 -15.46
N GLY A 18 -0.81 -11.93 -16.38
CA GLY A 18 0.03 -12.53 -17.41
C GLY A 18 -0.08 -11.80 -18.76
N SER A 19 0.93 -12.00 -19.60
CA SER A 19 0.97 -11.51 -20.98
C SER A 19 -0.22 -12.01 -21.81
N HIS A 20 -0.44 -11.35 -22.96
CA HIS A 20 -1.52 -11.71 -23.87
C HIS A 20 -1.38 -13.15 -24.38
N ASP A 21 -0.14 -13.59 -24.65
CA ASP A 21 0.17 -14.97 -25.05
C ASP A 21 0.21 -15.97 -23.89
N GLY A 22 0.00 -15.51 -22.65
CA GLY A 22 -0.04 -16.34 -21.44
C GLY A 22 1.30 -16.92 -21.00
N LYS A 23 2.42 -16.55 -21.64
CA LYS A 23 3.73 -17.17 -21.38
C LYS A 23 4.52 -16.53 -20.24
N SER A 24 4.17 -15.30 -19.86
CA SER A 24 4.92 -14.54 -18.85
C SER A 24 3.98 -13.88 -17.85
N THR A 25 4.40 -13.85 -16.57
CA THR A 25 3.75 -12.98 -15.57
C THR A 25 4.31 -11.57 -15.70
N LEU A 26 3.44 -10.60 -15.96
CA LEU A 26 3.78 -9.18 -16.09
C LEU A 26 3.67 -8.42 -14.76
N LEU A 27 2.78 -8.87 -13.88
CA LEU A 27 2.55 -8.24 -12.58
C LEU A 27 2.17 -9.31 -11.56
N LYS A 28 2.73 -9.20 -10.36
CA LYS A 28 2.28 -9.89 -9.16
C LYS A 28 2.11 -8.88 -8.04
N CYS A 29 0.94 -8.88 -7.42
CA CYS A 29 0.62 -8.09 -6.23
C CYS A 29 0.21 -9.04 -5.11
N GLN A 30 0.90 -9.00 -3.97
CA GLN A 30 0.53 -9.77 -2.78
C GLN A 30 0.09 -8.81 -1.69
N TYR A 31 -1.00 -9.13 -1.02
CA TYR A 31 -1.64 -8.28 -0.01
C TYR A 31 -1.54 -8.96 1.34
N GLN A 32 -1.21 -8.18 2.37
CA GLN A 32 -1.17 -8.66 3.75
C GLN A 32 -2.08 -7.80 4.61
N TYR A 33 -2.74 -8.45 5.55
CA TYR A 33 -3.70 -7.81 6.42
C TYR A 33 -3.39 -8.12 7.88
N ASP A 34 -3.68 -7.18 8.76
CA ASP A 34 -3.64 -7.43 10.20
C ASP A 34 -4.81 -8.31 10.67
N ALA A 35 -4.78 -8.63 11.97
CA ALA A 35 -5.77 -9.49 12.63
C ALA A 35 -7.20 -8.91 12.62
N VAL A 36 -7.37 -7.59 12.45
CA VAL A 36 -8.67 -6.92 12.48
C VAL A 36 -9.21 -6.58 11.10
N GLY A 37 -8.45 -6.80 10.03
CA GLY A 37 -8.95 -6.59 8.67
C GLY A 37 -8.12 -5.67 7.80
N GLN A 38 -7.21 -4.89 8.37
CA GLN A 38 -6.63 -3.72 7.70
C GLN A 38 -5.46 -4.12 6.81
N LEU A 39 -5.40 -3.56 5.60
CA LEU A 39 -4.34 -3.84 4.62
C LEU A 39 -3.01 -3.23 5.08
N THR A 40 -2.08 -4.02 5.58
CA THR A 40 -0.80 -3.51 6.09
C THR A 40 0.27 -3.43 5.02
N ASP A 41 0.25 -4.34 4.03
CA ASP A 41 1.32 -4.42 3.04
C ASP A 41 0.80 -4.79 1.66
N ILE A 42 1.41 -4.20 0.64
CA ILE A 42 1.34 -4.66 -0.76
C ILE A 42 2.75 -4.91 -1.25
N HIS A 43 3.04 -6.13 -1.69
CA HIS A 43 4.25 -6.46 -2.44
C HIS A 43 3.91 -6.52 -3.92
N ASP A 44 4.25 -5.46 -4.66
CA ASP A 44 3.97 -5.32 -6.09
C ASP A 44 5.29 -5.41 -6.88
N THR A 45 5.38 -6.31 -7.86
CA THR A 45 6.62 -6.52 -8.63
C THR A 45 7.06 -5.31 -9.45
N ARG A 46 6.17 -4.35 -9.71
CA ARG A 46 6.45 -3.13 -10.49
C ARG A 46 6.59 -1.89 -9.61
N ARG A 47 5.78 -1.78 -8.54
CA ARG A 47 5.77 -0.62 -7.63
C ARG A 47 6.66 -0.82 -6.40
N GLY A 48 7.10 -2.05 -6.13
CA GLY A 48 7.82 -2.42 -4.92
C GLY A 48 6.87 -2.63 -3.75
N HIS A 49 7.44 -2.58 -2.54
CA HIS A 49 6.69 -2.69 -1.30
C HIS A 49 5.98 -1.37 -0.95
N LEU A 50 4.71 -1.50 -0.56
CA LEU A 50 3.90 -0.45 0.05
C LEU A 50 3.51 -0.92 1.45
N ALA A 51 3.66 -0.06 2.45
CA ALA A 51 3.26 -0.35 3.82
C ALA A 51 2.31 0.71 4.37
N TYR A 52 1.32 0.28 5.14
CA TYR A 52 0.29 1.14 5.71
C TYR A 52 0.21 0.96 7.22
N ARG A 53 -0.02 2.07 7.92
CA ARG A 53 -0.31 2.06 9.37
C ARG A 53 -1.60 2.79 9.64
N TYR A 54 -2.36 2.29 10.60
CA TYR A 54 -3.68 2.80 10.92
C TYR A 54 -3.82 3.10 12.42
N GLU A 55 -4.76 3.97 12.75
CA GLU A 55 -5.33 4.07 14.09
C GLU A 55 -6.21 2.84 14.38
N PRO A 56 -6.46 2.50 15.66
CA PRO A 56 -7.35 1.39 16.03
C PRO A 56 -8.77 1.50 15.44
N VAL A 57 -9.22 2.73 15.14
CA VAL A 57 -10.54 3.01 14.54
C VAL A 57 -10.54 2.90 13.01
N GLY A 58 -9.45 2.46 12.38
CA GLY A 58 -9.37 2.22 10.93
C GLY A 58 -8.88 3.40 10.09
N ARG A 59 -8.46 4.51 10.71
CA ARG A 59 -7.98 5.70 9.99
C ARG A 59 -6.51 5.54 9.60
N LEU A 60 -6.17 5.81 8.35
CA LEU A 60 -4.80 5.70 7.84
C LEU A 60 -3.90 6.77 8.47
N LEU A 61 -2.87 6.37 9.20
CA LEU A 61 -1.84 7.27 9.78
C LEU A 61 -0.66 7.48 8.84
N GLN A 62 -0.28 6.45 8.10
CA GLN A 62 0.92 6.51 7.28
C GLN A 62 0.83 5.57 6.07
N ALA A 63 1.31 6.02 4.91
CA ALA A 63 1.61 5.19 3.77
C ALA A 63 3.11 5.32 3.43
N THR A 64 3.81 4.20 3.31
CA THR A 64 5.23 4.16 2.96
C THR A 64 5.40 3.48 1.61
N SER A 65 6.23 4.06 0.75
CA SER A 65 6.61 3.49 -0.54
C SER A 65 8.10 3.71 -0.79
N ARG A 66 8.62 3.17 -1.90
CA ARG A 66 9.98 3.47 -2.36
C ARG A 66 10.23 4.96 -2.64
N LEU A 67 9.18 5.74 -2.91
CA LEU A 67 9.29 7.16 -3.23
C LEU A 67 9.34 8.04 -1.98
N GLY A 68 8.82 7.54 -0.86
CA GLY A 68 8.66 8.34 0.33
C GLY A 68 7.59 7.84 1.27
N VAL A 69 7.33 8.67 2.28
CA VAL A 69 6.39 8.45 3.37
C VAL A 69 5.34 9.55 3.31
N GLU A 70 4.07 9.17 3.28
CA GLU A 70 2.94 10.07 3.51
C GLU A 70 2.43 9.87 4.93
N THR A 71 2.22 10.95 5.68
CA THR A 71 1.68 10.90 7.05
C THR A 71 0.40 11.74 7.12
N PHE A 72 -0.59 11.23 7.84
CA PHE A 72 -1.91 11.82 7.94
C PHE A 72 -2.26 12.08 9.41
N ALA A 73 -2.89 13.22 9.68
CA ALA A 73 -3.45 13.55 10.98
C ALA A 73 -4.88 14.04 10.81
N PHE A 74 -5.76 13.60 11.71
CA PHE A 74 -7.18 13.95 11.70
C PHE A 74 -7.51 14.81 12.91
N ASP A 75 -8.50 15.68 12.75
CA ASP A 75 -9.10 16.37 13.87
C ASP A 75 -10.06 15.44 14.65
N PRO A 76 -10.55 15.83 15.85
CA PRO A 76 -11.50 15.03 16.60
C PRO A 76 -12.83 14.75 15.88
N ALA A 77 -13.24 15.62 14.95
CA ALA A 77 -14.44 15.41 14.13
C ALA A 77 -14.21 14.38 13.00
N GLY A 78 -12.95 14.00 12.75
CA GLY A 78 -12.55 13.04 11.74
C GLY A 78 -12.19 13.63 10.39
N ASN A 79 -12.09 14.96 10.27
CA ASN A 79 -11.63 15.58 9.04
C ASN A 79 -10.11 15.45 8.94
N LEU A 80 -9.60 15.33 7.71
CA LEU A 80 -8.17 15.39 7.46
C LEU A 80 -7.65 16.78 7.85
N HIS A 81 -6.87 16.84 8.92
CA HIS A 81 -6.29 18.06 9.45
C HIS A 81 -4.92 18.35 8.82
N LYS A 82 -4.12 17.31 8.58
CA LYS A 82 -2.78 17.44 8.01
C LYS A 82 -2.43 16.25 7.14
N LYS A 83 -1.80 16.55 6.00
CA LYS A 83 -1.08 15.58 5.17
C LYS A 83 0.35 16.08 4.99
N ILE A 84 1.32 15.22 5.26
CA ILE A 84 2.75 15.52 5.07
C ILE A 84 3.32 14.50 4.09
N LEU A 85 3.98 14.97 3.05
CA LEU A 85 4.71 14.12 2.11
C LEU A 85 6.20 14.26 2.34
N GLU A 86 6.85 13.18 2.76
CA GLU A 86 8.30 13.08 2.91
C GLU A 86 8.87 12.21 1.78
N TYR A 87 9.51 12.82 0.79
CA TYR A 87 10.13 12.10 -0.33
C TYR A 87 11.64 12.25 -0.34
N LYS A 88 12.32 11.27 -0.95
CA LYS A 88 13.75 11.35 -1.22
C LYS A 88 13.96 12.23 -2.46
N ASP A 89 14.77 13.26 -2.35
CA ASP A 89 15.23 14.03 -3.50
C ASP A 89 16.32 13.29 -4.29
N ALA A 90 16.72 13.87 -5.42
CA ALA A 90 17.74 13.31 -6.31
C ALA A 90 19.12 13.13 -5.64
N ASN A 91 19.36 13.80 -4.51
CA ASN A 91 20.61 13.73 -3.74
C ASN A 91 20.46 12.85 -2.47
N GLY A 92 19.32 12.20 -2.27
CA GLY A 92 19.03 11.39 -1.08
C GLY A 92 18.63 12.20 0.16
N GLY A 93 18.46 13.52 0.03
CA GLY A 93 17.89 14.37 1.07
C GLY A 93 16.39 14.12 1.25
N LYS A 94 15.88 14.33 2.48
CA LYS A 94 14.45 14.22 2.77
C LYS A 94 13.79 15.59 2.62
N ASN A 95 12.88 15.73 1.66
CA ASN A 95 12.09 16.94 1.47
C ASN A 95 10.64 16.75 1.93
N ARG A 96 10.02 17.84 2.38
CA ARG A 96 8.65 17.89 2.92
C ARG A 96 7.77 18.80 2.07
N LEU A 97 6.57 18.34 1.75
CA LEU A 97 5.47 19.13 1.19
C LEU A 97 4.25 19.07 2.12
#